data_AF-A0A7X8WBD2-F1
#
_entry.id   AF-A0A7X8WBD2-F1
#
_cell.length_a   1.000
_cell.length_b   1.000
_cell.length_c   1.000
_cell.angle_alpha   90.00
_cell.angle_beta   90.00
_cell.angle_gamma   90.00
#
_symmetry.space_group_name_H-M   'P 1'
#
loop_
_entity.id
_entity.type
_entity.pdbx_description
1 polymer ?
#
loop_
_entity_poly.entity_id
_entity_poly.type
_entity_poly.pdbx_seq_one_letter_code
_entity_poly.pdbx_strand_id
1 'polypeptide(L)'
;MDTIKTSIYVPHYLWNDAQNVIPAFIKGMSHTKIITNALINVLLTPKRCLNSNNDEYRARTNYLERNNKTMLTFSYNTMLLELVKEKYGVEDKRITNIIIQVLKDAVNTPFQENSSIPPLFGIVGNKNEEMVEVFHKIVMKSDTYNKSNIYVEPFCGTCSLFLSLPLNSNCTYILNDLNKNIVNIFRVLIKKPLEFFYRCLDYDYDPNDYNANGVPNSNERLNQLKAKVNSFQLNEHAVIKNVNYYSIDSAVDYLVYRNIRRNKTGKKTFCERLPLIFRISKKLNSCNAKFLCKDGIEIIKKYNNAGAFIVIDSPYINSEQYYSKIDDFKNRHSEIAKVLYQYKGNFVYFNRKTYPLAVKINRGVKDKIQESYIEDFFFDRGFYSYDHSINEQVTECIITNFETGMSTPYE
;
A
#
# COMPACT_ATOMS: atom_id res chain seq x y z
N MET A 1 3.75 23.09 13.69
CA MET A 1 3.80 23.11 12.22
C MET A 1 4.36 24.43 11.75
N ASP A 2 5.42 24.41 10.93
CA ASP A 2 5.80 25.58 10.14
C ASP A 2 4.99 25.58 8.85
N THR A 3 3.68 25.81 8.98
CA THR A 3 2.88 26.19 7.81
C THR A 3 3.18 27.65 7.50
N ILE A 4 3.68 27.91 6.31
CA ILE A 4 3.95 29.28 5.86
C ILE A 4 2.74 29.77 5.08
N LYS A 5 2.18 30.91 5.51
CA LYS A 5 1.20 31.65 4.73
C LYS A 5 1.93 32.55 3.76
N THR A 6 1.56 32.50 2.48
CA THR A 6 2.19 33.31 1.44
C THR A 6 1.18 33.76 0.41
N SER A 7 1.58 34.73 -0.43
CA SER A 7 0.80 35.21 -1.57
C SER A 7 1.68 35.22 -2.81
N ILE A 8 1.18 34.65 -3.91
CA ILE A 8 1.88 34.66 -5.20
C ILE A 8 0.92 35.07 -6.31
N TYR A 9 1.47 35.54 -7.43
CA TYR A 9 0.69 35.80 -8.65
C TYR A 9 0.88 34.64 -9.63
N VAL A 10 -0.23 34.01 -10.03
CA VAL A 10 -0.26 32.91 -11.01
C VAL A 10 -1.03 33.37 -12.26
N PRO A 11 -0.65 32.94 -13.47
CA PRO A 11 -1.46 33.21 -14.66
C PRO A 11 -2.91 32.70 -14.50
N HIS A 12 -3.89 33.54 -14.83
CA HIS A 12 -5.30 33.24 -14.56
C HIS A 12 -5.79 31.96 -15.24
N TYR A 13 -5.38 31.72 -16.49
CA TYR A 13 -5.75 30.51 -17.24
C TYR A 13 -5.25 29.22 -16.56
N LEU A 14 -3.99 29.21 -16.11
CA LEU A 14 -3.40 28.06 -15.41
C LEU A 14 -4.14 27.78 -14.10
N TRP A 15 -4.53 28.84 -13.39
CA TRP A 15 -5.31 28.71 -12.17
C TRP A 15 -6.72 28.14 -12.42
N ASN A 16 -7.37 28.54 -13.52
CA ASN A 16 -8.67 27.99 -13.91
C ASN A 16 -8.56 26.53 -14.34
N ASP A 17 -7.55 26.18 -15.15
CA ASP A 17 -7.30 24.79 -15.54
C ASP A 17 -7.06 23.91 -14.31
N ALA A 18 -6.21 24.38 -13.39
CA ALA A 18 -5.89 23.69 -12.15
C ALA A 18 -7.13 23.40 -11.28
N GLN A 19 -8.10 24.33 -11.22
CA GLN A 19 -9.36 24.12 -10.50
C GLN A 19 -10.19 22.97 -11.07
N ASN A 20 -10.11 22.74 -12.38
CA ASN A 20 -10.97 21.80 -13.10
C ASN A 20 -10.36 20.40 -13.23
N VAL A 21 -9.02 20.29 -13.34
CA VAL A 21 -8.37 19.02 -13.70
C VAL A 21 -7.58 18.38 -12.56
N ILE A 22 -7.18 19.14 -11.54
CA ILE A 22 -6.37 18.59 -10.45
C ILE A 22 -7.25 17.72 -9.54
N PRO A 23 -6.88 16.44 -9.31
CA PRO A 23 -7.67 15.57 -8.45
C PRO A 23 -7.82 16.12 -7.04
N ALA A 24 -9.04 16.06 -6.52
CA ALA A 24 -9.32 16.45 -5.14
C ALA A 24 -9.03 15.28 -4.18
N PHE A 25 -7.83 15.27 -3.59
CA PHE A 25 -7.44 14.40 -2.48
C PHE A 25 -7.82 14.98 -1.11
N ILE A 26 -7.77 16.31 -0.97
CA ILE A 26 -7.97 17.04 0.29
C ILE A 26 -9.19 17.96 0.22
N LYS A 27 -9.91 18.14 1.35
CA LYS A 27 -10.99 19.14 1.53
C LYS A 27 -10.46 20.36 2.31
N GLY A 28 -10.95 21.58 2.04
CA GLY A 28 -10.51 22.81 2.72
C GLY A 28 -10.69 24.08 1.88
N MET A 29 -10.11 25.22 2.33
CA MET A 29 -10.14 26.51 1.61
C MET A 29 -9.63 26.36 0.17
N SER A 30 -10.25 27.05 -0.78
CA SER A 30 -10.06 26.84 -2.23
C SER A 30 -8.59 26.88 -2.67
N HIS A 31 -7.85 27.92 -2.30
CA HIS A 31 -6.44 28.08 -2.73
C HIS A 31 -5.50 27.05 -2.11
N THR A 32 -5.45 26.98 -0.77
CA THR A 32 -4.64 25.99 -0.04
C THR A 32 -4.93 24.56 -0.50
N LYS A 33 -6.20 24.23 -0.75
CA LYS A 33 -6.62 22.93 -1.25
C LYS A 33 -5.98 22.63 -2.59
N ILE A 34 -6.17 23.47 -3.60
CA ILE A 34 -5.70 23.19 -4.96
C ILE A 34 -4.17 23.11 -4.99
N ILE A 35 -3.47 24.03 -4.32
CA ILE A 35 -2.01 23.99 -4.25
C ILE A 35 -1.52 22.71 -3.57
N THR A 36 -2.11 22.31 -2.44
CA THR A 36 -1.71 21.07 -1.75
C THR A 36 -1.98 19.83 -2.60
N ASN A 37 -3.13 19.77 -3.29
CA ASN A 37 -3.44 18.68 -4.21
C ASN A 37 -2.47 18.63 -5.40
N ALA A 38 -2.06 19.79 -5.93
CA ALA A 38 -1.08 19.88 -7.00
C ALA A 38 0.29 19.35 -6.55
N LEU A 39 0.76 19.75 -5.37
CA LEU A 39 2.00 19.25 -4.77
C LEU A 39 1.96 17.72 -4.60
N ILE A 40 0.86 17.19 -4.06
CA ILE A 40 0.66 15.74 -3.89
C ILE A 40 0.65 15.03 -5.25
N ASN A 41 -0.06 15.57 -6.25
CA ASN A 41 -0.10 14.98 -7.58
C ASN A 41 1.30 14.89 -8.19
N VAL A 42 2.07 15.97 -8.15
CA VAL A 42 3.47 15.99 -8.62
C VAL A 42 4.33 14.99 -7.86
N LEU A 43 4.17 14.87 -6.54
CA LEU A 43 4.92 13.88 -5.75
C LEU A 43 4.55 12.42 -6.11
N LEU A 44 3.33 12.16 -6.56
CA LEU A 44 2.88 10.85 -7.03
C LEU A 44 3.28 10.53 -8.47
N THR A 45 3.56 11.54 -9.29
CA THR A 45 3.92 11.38 -10.71
C THR A 45 5.38 10.95 -10.88
N PRO A 46 5.70 9.90 -11.65
CA PRO A 46 7.10 9.52 -11.91
C PRO A 46 7.91 10.69 -12.48
N LYS A 47 9.17 10.88 -12.03
CA LYS A 47 10.00 12.02 -12.44
C LYS A 47 10.14 12.15 -13.96
N ARG A 48 10.21 11.04 -14.70
CA ARG A 48 10.27 10.98 -16.16
C ARG A 48 9.03 11.53 -16.87
N CYS A 49 7.90 11.64 -16.18
CA CYS A 49 6.63 12.15 -16.70
C CYS A 49 6.42 13.64 -16.39
N LEU A 50 7.31 14.24 -15.59
CA LEU A 50 7.27 15.67 -15.28
C LEU A 50 8.02 16.42 -16.40
N ASN A 51 7.38 17.45 -16.95
CA ASN A 51 7.94 18.19 -18.07
C ASN A 51 8.75 19.38 -17.55
N SER A 52 10.07 19.21 -17.49
CA SER A 52 10.97 20.33 -17.16
C SER A 52 11.03 21.40 -18.26
N ASN A 53 10.68 21.06 -19.50
CA ASN A 53 10.85 21.90 -20.70
C ASN A 53 9.66 21.78 -21.69
N ASN A 54 8.44 22.19 -21.32
CA ASN A 54 7.34 22.24 -22.30
C ASN A 54 7.35 23.56 -23.11
N ASP A 55 7.96 23.52 -24.30
CA ASP A 55 7.88 24.55 -25.35
C ASP A 55 6.44 24.72 -25.91
N GLU A 56 5.56 23.72 -25.72
CA GLU A 56 4.17 23.79 -26.14
C GLU A 56 3.35 24.83 -25.34
N TYR A 57 3.75 25.08 -24.09
CA TYR A 57 3.18 26.19 -23.31
C TYR A 57 3.73 27.54 -23.76
N ARG A 58 4.99 27.60 -24.24
CA ARG A 58 5.60 28.82 -24.84
C ARG A 58 4.79 29.38 -26.00
N ALA A 59 4.07 28.53 -26.74
CA ALA A 59 3.21 28.94 -27.85
C ALA A 59 1.85 29.53 -27.38
N ARG A 60 1.23 29.01 -26.32
CA ARG A 60 0.00 29.59 -25.70
C ARG A 60 0.28 30.85 -24.89
N THR A 61 1.48 30.99 -24.35
CA THR A 61 1.89 32.11 -23.49
C THR A 61 2.12 33.43 -24.21
N ASN A 62 2.43 33.42 -25.51
CA ASN A 62 2.86 34.62 -26.23
C ASN A 62 1.75 35.66 -26.52
N TYR A 63 0.50 35.44 -26.11
CA TYR A 63 -0.57 36.45 -26.25
C TYR A 63 -1.30 36.82 -24.94
N LEU A 64 -1.33 35.93 -23.93
CA LEU A 64 -2.15 36.10 -22.70
C LEU A 64 -1.34 36.45 -21.43
N GLU A 65 -0.01 36.37 -21.46
CA GLU A 65 0.82 36.42 -20.23
C GLU A 65 1.01 37.79 -19.57
N ARG A 66 0.79 38.90 -20.29
CA ARG A 66 1.24 40.20 -19.76
C ARG A 66 0.31 40.84 -18.73
N ASN A 67 -1.02 40.65 -18.81
CA ASN A 67 -1.95 41.50 -18.03
C ASN A 67 -2.94 40.79 -17.08
N ASN A 68 -3.17 39.47 -17.17
CA ASN A 68 -4.18 38.80 -16.31
C ASN A 68 -3.57 37.72 -15.39
N LYS A 69 -3.24 38.13 -14.16
CA LYS A 69 -2.75 37.26 -13.08
C LYS A 69 -3.76 37.22 -11.93
N THR A 70 -3.90 36.06 -11.30
CA THR A 70 -4.68 35.89 -10.07
C THR A 70 -3.72 35.87 -8.88
N MET A 71 -3.98 36.70 -7.87
CA MET A 71 -3.27 36.63 -6.60
C MET A 71 -3.82 35.47 -5.77
N LEU A 72 -2.97 34.53 -5.42
CA LEU A 72 -3.32 33.38 -4.60
C LEU A 72 -2.68 33.53 -3.22
N THR A 73 -3.51 33.71 -2.20
CA THR A 73 -3.09 33.55 -0.80
C THR A 73 -3.40 32.15 -0.33
N PHE A 74 -2.39 31.44 0.17
CA PHE A 74 -2.52 30.06 0.62
C PHE A 74 -1.51 29.76 1.75
N SER A 75 -1.75 28.65 2.44
CA SER A 75 -0.81 28.06 3.39
C SER A 75 -0.28 26.76 2.80
N TYR A 76 1.00 26.48 2.99
CA TYR A 76 1.60 25.21 2.58
C TYR A 76 2.48 24.66 3.68
N ASN A 77 2.65 23.33 3.70
CA ASN A 77 3.58 22.65 4.57
C ASN A 77 4.98 22.70 3.92
N THR A 78 5.96 23.23 4.66
CA THR A 78 7.35 23.40 4.16
C THR A 78 7.96 22.09 3.71
N MET A 79 7.73 20.99 4.43
CA MET A 79 8.26 19.68 4.07
C MET A 79 7.74 19.19 2.71
N LEU A 80 6.46 19.41 2.39
CA LEU A 80 5.93 19.07 1.06
C LEU A 80 6.60 19.87 -0.06
N LEU A 81 6.88 21.15 0.19
CA LEU A 81 7.59 21.98 -0.76
C LEU A 81 9.04 21.50 -0.95
N GLU A 82 9.72 21.12 0.12
CA GLU A 82 11.10 20.61 0.05
C GLU A 82 11.18 19.27 -0.72
N LEU A 83 10.25 18.35 -0.50
CA LEU A 83 10.19 17.10 -1.28
C LEU A 83 9.98 17.38 -2.78
N VAL A 84 9.16 18.38 -3.12
CA VAL A 84 8.93 18.79 -4.50
C VAL A 84 10.17 19.44 -5.11
N LYS A 85 10.85 20.31 -4.36
CA LYS A 85 12.14 20.89 -4.76
C LYS A 85 13.18 19.83 -5.05
N GLU A 86 13.33 18.86 -4.16
CA GLU A 86 14.24 17.73 -4.33
C GLU A 86 13.88 16.90 -5.57
N LYS A 87 12.59 16.61 -5.75
CA LYS A 87 12.10 15.88 -6.93
C LYS A 87 12.48 16.57 -8.23
N TYR A 88 12.35 17.88 -8.29
CA TYR A 88 12.78 18.68 -9.42
C TYR A 88 14.30 18.90 -9.49
N GLY A 89 15.04 18.70 -8.40
CA GLY A 89 16.47 19.03 -8.30
C GLY A 89 16.73 20.53 -8.27
N VAL A 90 15.92 21.29 -7.53
CA VAL A 90 15.99 22.77 -7.50
C VAL A 90 15.98 23.30 -6.07
N GLU A 91 17.12 23.80 -5.58
CA GLU A 91 17.24 24.34 -4.22
C GLU A 91 16.91 25.86 -4.16
N ASP A 92 17.33 26.64 -5.16
CA ASP A 92 17.28 28.11 -5.14
C ASP A 92 16.14 28.77 -5.95
N LYS A 93 15.07 28.04 -6.29
CA LYS A 93 13.94 28.64 -7.01
C LYS A 93 13.02 29.40 -6.05
N ARG A 94 12.67 30.65 -6.41
CA ARG A 94 11.60 31.42 -5.75
C ARG A 94 10.32 30.56 -5.69
N ILE A 95 9.62 30.59 -4.55
CA ILE A 95 8.40 29.79 -4.33
C ILE A 95 7.37 29.95 -5.46
N THR A 96 7.18 31.17 -5.97
CA THR A 96 6.30 31.45 -7.10
C THR A 96 6.62 30.58 -8.32
N ASN A 97 7.90 30.41 -8.64
CA ASN A 97 8.33 29.61 -9.79
C ASN A 97 8.07 28.13 -9.56
N ILE A 98 8.30 27.64 -8.32
CA ILE A 98 8.02 26.25 -7.96
C ILE A 98 6.52 25.98 -8.07
N ILE A 99 5.67 26.84 -7.50
CA ILE A 99 4.22 26.64 -7.54
C ILE A 99 3.67 26.72 -8.96
N ILE A 100 4.15 27.66 -9.80
CA ILE A 100 3.76 27.70 -11.21
C ILE A 100 4.16 26.40 -11.92
N GLN A 101 5.37 25.88 -11.69
CA GLN A 101 5.81 24.62 -12.28
C GLN A 101 4.95 23.44 -11.80
N VAL A 102 4.67 23.36 -10.50
CA VAL A 102 3.81 22.32 -9.91
C VAL A 102 2.42 22.33 -10.54
N LEU A 103 1.81 23.51 -10.71
CA LEU A 103 0.50 23.63 -11.34
C LEU A 103 0.55 23.20 -12.81
N LYS A 104 1.59 23.60 -13.57
CA LYS A 104 1.77 23.16 -14.96
C LYS A 104 1.87 21.64 -15.06
N ASP A 105 2.71 21.02 -14.25
CA ASP A 105 2.90 19.56 -14.28
C ASP A 105 1.64 18.83 -13.80
N ALA A 106 0.98 19.31 -12.74
CA ALA A 106 -0.25 18.70 -12.25
C ALA A 106 -1.41 18.77 -13.25
N VAL A 107 -1.48 19.83 -14.08
CA VAL A 107 -2.46 19.99 -15.15
C VAL A 107 -2.12 19.10 -16.35
N ASN A 108 -0.85 19.04 -16.75
CA ASN A 108 -0.42 18.32 -17.96
C ASN A 108 -0.23 16.82 -17.76
N THR A 109 -0.02 16.36 -16.52
CA THR A 109 0.16 14.95 -16.22
C THR A 109 -1.05 14.44 -15.44
N PRO A 110 -2.11 13.96 -16.14
CA PRO A 110 -3.31 13.50 -15.48
C PRO A 110 -3.01 12.31 -14.57
N PHE A 111 -3.66 12.29 -13.41
CA PHE A 111 -3.51 11.23 -12.43
C PHE A 111 -4.03 9.90 -13.00
N GLN A 112 -3.16 8.88 -13.03
CA GLN A 112 -3.51 7.55 -13.53
C GLN A 112 -4.26 6.75 -12.46
N GLU A 113 -5.59 6.87 -12.44
CA GLU A 113 -6.47 6.22 -11.45
C GLU A 113 -6.33 4.69 -11.41
N ASN A 114 -6.12 4.05 -12.56
CA ASN A 114 -6.11 2.59 -12.71
C ASN A 114 -4.72 1.96 -12.56
N SER A 115 -3.69 2.73 -12.22
CA SER A 115 -2.34 2.18 -12.04
C SER A 115 -2.21 1.45 -10.70
N SER A 116 -1.44 0.35 -10.70
CA SER A 116 -1.05 -0.39 -9.49
C SER A 116 -0.52 0.58 -8.43
N ILE A 117 -1.03 0.45 -7.21
CA ILE A 117 -0.64 1.32 -6.09
C ILE A 117 0.36 0.53 -5.23
N PRO A 118 1.59 1.03 -5.01
CA PRO A 118 2.52 0.37 -4.10
C PRO A 118 1.99 0.42 -2.65
N PRO A 119 2.32 -0.58 -1.82
CA PRO A 119 1.88 -0.60 -0.43
C PRO A 119 2.49 0.57 0.37
N LEU A 120 1.72 1.13 1.30
CA LEU A 120 2.13 2.28 2.12
C LEU A 120 3.38 1.98 2.96
N PHE A 121 3.52 0.75 3.45
CA PHE A 121 4.65 0.29 4.25
C PHE A 121 5.02 -1.15 3.89
N GLY A 122 6.25 -1.57 4.24
CA GLY A 122 6.71 -2.93 3.98
C GLY A 122 6.58 -3.85 5.19
N ILE A 123 6.03 -5.06 5.01
CA ILE A 123 6.11 -6.16 5.98
C ILE A 123 6.89 -7.36 5.42
N VAL A 124 7.19 -8.33 6.29
CA VAL A 124 7.67 -9.65 5.85
C VAL A 124 6.48 -10.37 5.21
N GLY A 125 6.71 -11.09 4.11
CA GLY A 125 5.64 -11.79 3.38
C GLY A 125 4.98 -10.98 2.26
N ASN A 126 5.26 -9.67 2.14
CA ASN A 126 4.75 -8.86 1.04
C ASN A 126 5.10 -9.44 -0.32
N LYS A 127 4.08 -9.56 -1.18
CA LYS A 127 4.26 -9.93 -2.59
C LYS A 127 4.99 -8.81 -3.32
N ASN A 128 6.09 -9.18 -3.98
CA ASN A 128 6.90 -8.28 -4.79
C ASN A 128 6.19 -8.01 -6.14
N GLU A 129 6.79 -7.16 -6.97
CA GLU A 129 6.24 -6.80 -8.29
C GLU A 129 6.05 -8.03 -9.19
N GLU A 130 7.01 -8.95 -9.19
CA GLU A 130 6.96 -10.20 -9.95
C GLU A 130 5.76 -11.07 -9.56
N MET A 131 5.55 -11.32 -8.26
CA MET A 131 4.41 -12.12 -7.80
C MET A 131 3.07 -11.41 -8.00
N VAL A 132 3.05 -10.08 -7.95
CA VAL A 132 1.88 -9.27 -8.32
C VAL A 132 1.54 -9.45 -9.81
N GLU A 133 2.54 -9.51 -10.70
CA GLU A 133 2.33 -9.80 -12.12
C GLU A 133 1.80 -11.22 -12.35
N VAL A 134 2.37 -12.21 -11.65
CA VAL A 134 1.88 -13.60 -11.69
C VAL A 134 0.42 -13.66 -11.24
N PHE A 135 0.09 -13.00 -10.14
CA PHE A 135 -1.28 -12.90 -9.64
C PHE A 135 -2.22 -12.29 -10.68
N HIS A 136 -1.83 -11.17 -11.31
CA HIS A 136 -2.64 -10.56 -12.36
C HIS A 136 -2.86 -11.51 -13.55
N LYS A 137 -1.84 -12.26 -13.97
CA LYS A 137 -1.99 -13.24 -15.06
C LYS A 137 -3.01 -14.33 -14.70
N ILE A 138 -2.96 -14.85 -13.47
CA ILE A 138 -3.89 -15.88 -12.98
C ILE A 138 -5.33 -15.35 -12.93
N VAL A 139 -5.50 -14.15 -12.39
CA VAL A 139 -6.82 -13.52 -12.20
C VAL A 139 -7.45 -13.12 -13.53
N MET A 140 -6.67 -12.58 -14.46
CA MET A 140 -7.19 -12.08 -15.73
C MET A 140 -7.48 -13.18 -16.76
N LYS A 141 -6.71 -14.28 -16.76
CA LYS A 141 -6.91 -15.37 -17.74
C LYS A 141 -8.18 -16.19 -17.51
N SER A 142 -8.62 -16.32 -16.26
CA SER A 142 -9.74 -17.20 -15.90
C SER A 142 -11.11 -16.50 -15.94
N ASP A 143 -11.16 -15.19 -16.18
CA ASP A 143 -12.36 -14.31 -16.08
C ASP A 143 -13.14 -14.42 -14.74
N THR A 144 -12.54 -15.12 -13.79
CA THR A 144 -13.23 -15.61 -12.60
C THR A 144 -13.47 -14.48 -11.60
N TYR A 145 -12.49 -13.58 -11.48
CA TYR A 145 -12.61 -12.37 -10.69
C TYR A 145 -13.63 -11.38 -11.27
N ASN A 146 -13.71 -11.23 -12.59
CA ASN A 146 -14.65 -10.30 -13.23
C ASN A 146 -16.11 -10.74 -13.01
N LYS A 147 -16.36 -12.05 -12.98
CA LYS A 147 -17.66 -12.65 -12.70
C LYS A 147 -18.04 -12.66 -11.22
N SER A 148 -17.09 -12.40 -10.32
CA SER A 148 -17.32 -12.43 -8.88
C SER A 148 -17.96 -11.14 -8.38
N ASN A 149 -18.86 -11.24 -7.40
CA ASN A 149 -19.51 -10.09 -6.75
C ASN A 149 -18.92 -9.76 -5.37
N ILE A 150 -18.03 -10.62 -4.86
CA ILE A 150 -17.28 -10.38 -3.63
C ILE A 150 -15.81 -10.76 -3.86
N TYR A 151 -14.90 -9.86 -3.51
CA TYR A 151 -13.46 -10.12 -3.43
C TYR A 151 -13.05 -10.16 -1.96
N VAL A 152 -12.27 -11.17 -1.57
CA VAL A 152 -11.88 -11.37 -0.17
C VAL A 152 -10.39 -11.68 -0.05
N GLU A 153 -9.67 -10.92 0.78
CA GLU A 153 -8.32 -11.27 1.26
C GLU A 153 -8.39 -11.59 2.77
N PRO A 154 -8.40 -12.87 3.18
CA PRO A 154 -8.44 -13.25 4.60
C PRO A 154 -7.16 -12.88 5.37
N PHE A 155 -6.04 -12.72 4.67
CA PHE A 155 -4.72 -12.39 5.18
C PHE A 155 -4.11 -11.27 4.33
N CYS A 156 -4.68 -10.07 4.42
CA CYS A 156 -4.39 -9.01 3.47
C CYS A 156 -2.99 -8.39 3.63
N GLY A 157 -2.39 -8.45 4.83
CA GLY A 157 -1.09 -7.84 5.08
C GLY A 157 -1.07 -6.35 4.71
N THR A 158 -0.21 -5.94 3.79
CA THR A 158 -0.19 -4.55 3.28
C THR A 158 -1.16 -4.29 2.12
N CYS A 159 -2.06 -5.22 1.83
CA CYS A 159 -2.99 -5.22 0.69
C CYS A 159 -2.27 -5.10 -0.65
N SER A 160 -1.06 -5.65 -0.81
CA SER A 160 -0.28 -5.47 -2.04
C SER A 160 -1.00 -6.02 -3.27
N LEU A 161 -1.72 -7.14 -3.14
CA LEU A 161 -2.49 -7.75 -4.21
C LEU A 161 -3.75 -6.93 -4.54
N PHE A 162 -4.58 -6.58 -3.55
CA PHE A 162 -5.70 -5.66 -3.75
C PHE A 162 -5.28 -4.31 -4.37
N LEU A 163 -4.20 -3.72 -3.89
CA LEU A 163 -3.73 -2.42 -4.35
C LEU A 163 -3.23 -2.46 -5.80
N SER A 164 -2.75 -3.62 -6.27
CA SER A 164 -2.36 -3.81 -7.67
C SER A 164 -3.55 -4.12 -8.59
N LEU A 165 -4.62 -4.73 -8.07
CA LEU A 165 -5.78 -5.16 -8.87
C LEU A 165 -6.59 -3.99 -9.44
N PRO A 166 -7.04 -4.06 -10.71
CA PRO A 166 -8.07 -3.15 -11.19
C PRO A 166 -9.39 -3.40 -10.45
N LEU A 167 -10.14 -2.33 -10.17
CA LEU A 167 -11.44 -2.46 -9.51
C LEU A 167 -12.47 -3.07 -10.45
N ASN A 168 -13.28 -3.97 -9.93
CA ASN A 168 -14.46 -4.54 -10.54
C ASN A 168 -15.67 -3.85 -9.91
N SER A 169 -16.45 -3.12 -10.72
CA SER A 169 -17.60 -2.34 -10.27
C SER A 169 -18.73 -3.18 -9.67
N ASN A 170 -18.76 -4.48 -9.97
CA ASN A 170 -19.75 -5.42 -9.46
C ASN A 170 -19.35 -6.04 -8.10
N CYS A 171 -18.17 -5.70 -7.58
CA CYS A 171 -17.54 -6.41 -6.49
C CYS A 171 -17.55 -5.61 -5.19
N THR A 172 -17.93 -6.25 -4.09
CA THR A 172 -17.64 -5.76 -2.73
C THR A 172 -16.31 -6.30 -2.26
N TYR A 173 -15.44 -5.43 -1.72
CA TYR A 173 -14.10 -5.80 -1.27
C TYR A 173 -14.07 -6.02 0.25
N ILE A 174 -13.67 -7.22 0.66
CA ILE A 174 -13.51 -7.61 2.07
C ILE A 174 -12.03 -7.88 2.33
N LEU A 175 -11.40 -7.05 3.14
CA LEU A 175 -9.99 -7.16 3.47
C LEU A 175 -9.88 -7.49 4.96
N ASN A 176 -9.09 -8.48 5.34
CA ASN A 176 -8.96 -8.93 6.71
C ASN A 176 -7.51 -9.18 7.10
N ASP A 177 -7.17 -8.84 8.34
CA ASP A 177 -5.92 -9.26 8.95
C ASP A 177 -6.09 -9.44 10.46
N LEU A 178 -5.34 -10.37 11.05
CA LEU A 178 -5.34 -10.57 12.51
C LEU A 178 -4.55 -9.47 13.23
N ASN A 179 -3.64 -8.78 12.54
CA ASN A 179 -2.85 -7.69 13.06
C ASN A 179 -3.71 -6.42 13.19
N LYS A 180 -4.00 -6.03 14.43
CA LYS A 180 -4.80 -4.86 14.79
C LYS A 180 -4.16 -3.57 14.29
N ASN A 181 -2.83 -3.47 14.28
CA ASN A 181 -2.13 -2.28 13.78
C ASN A 181 -2.33 -2.09 12.26
N ILE A 182 -2.27 -3.19 11.50
CA ILE A 182 -2.54 -3.18 10.05
C ILE A 182 -3.98 -2.73 9.79
N VAL A 183 -4.94 -3.39 10.42
CA VAL A 183 -6.37 -3.05 10.28
C VAL A 183 -6.65 -1.60 10.67
N ASN A 184 -6.02 -1.13 11.75
CA ASN A 184 -6.16 0.25 12.21
C ASN A 184 -5.69 1.27 11.16
N ILE A 185 -4.52 1.07 10.54
CA ILE A 185 -4.05 1.96 9.46
C ILE A 185 -5.10 2.04 8.35
N PHE A 186 -5.59 0.92 7.84
CA PHE A 186 -6.53 0.94 6.73
C PHE A 186 -7.89 1.56 7.09
N ARG A 187 -8.38 1.36 8.32
CA ARG A 187 -9.57 2.07 8.82
C ARG A 187 -9.34 3.58 8.89
N VAL A 188 -8.17 4.02 9.35
CA VAL A 188 -7.79 5.44 9.34
C VAL A 188 -7.72 5.98 7.91
N LEU A 189 -7.15 5.23 6.95
CA LEU A 189 -7.12 5.63 5.54
C LEU A 189 -8.53 5.81 4.95
N ILE A 190 -9.50 4.99 5.35
CA ILE A 190 -10.90 5.13 4.92
C ILE A 190 -11.56 6.34 5.59
N LYS A 191 -11.40 6.51 6.91
CA LYS A 191 -12.21 7.45 7.71
C LYS A 191 -11.60 8.85 7.85
N LYS A 192 -10.28 8.94 8.02
CA LYS A 192 -9.54 10.17 8.39
C LYS A 192 -8.19 10.30 7.67
N PRO A 193 -8.13 10.13 6.33
CA PRO A 193 -6.86 10.16 5.59
C PRO A 193 -6.12 11.50 5.72
N LEU A 194 -6.85 12.62 5.75
CA LEU A 194 -6.27 13.95 5.85
C LEU A 194 -5.60 14.21 7.21
N GLU A 195 -6.31 13.88 8.28
CA GLU A 195 -5.80 14.04 9.64
C GLU A 195 -4.60 13.12 9.86
N PHE A 196 -4.68 11.88 9.39
CA PHE A 196 -3.55 10.95 9.41
C PHE A 196 -2.33 11.47 8.66
N PHE A 197 -2.52 11.99 7.45
CA PHE A 197 -1.44 12.58 6.66
C PHE A 197 -0.76 13.72 7.42
N TYR A 198 -1.52 14.68 7.95
CA TYR A 198 -0.93 15.80 8.70
C TYR A 198 -0.25 15.34 9.99
N ARG A 199 -0.83 14.38 10.72
CA ARG A 199 -0.19 13.80 11.92
C ARG A 199 1.11 13.06 11.60
N CYS A 200 1.22 12.44 10.41
CA CYS A 200 2.48 11.88 9.91
C CYS A 200 3.50 12.97 9.57
N LEU A 201 3.06 14.09 8.96
CA LEU A 201 3.95 15.23 8.67
C LEU A 201 4.45 15.91 9.96
N ASP A 202 3.62 15.94 11.00
CA ASP A 202 3.92 16.49 12.33
C ASP A 202 4.70 15.55 13.23
N TYR A 203 4.91 14.32 12.79
CA TYR A 203 5.67 13.38 13.59
C TYR A 203 7.10 13.90 13.73
N ASP A 204 7.47 14.22 14.97
CA ASP A 204 8.76 14.81 15.28
C ASP A 204 9.89 13.81 15.02
N TYR A 205 10.49 13.89 13.84
CA TYR A 205 11.69 13.13 13.50
C TYR A 205 12.89 13.80 14.15
N ASP A 206 13.41 13.22 15.23
CA ASP A 206 14.62 13.71 15.87
C ASP A 206 15.81 13.39 14.95
N PRO A 207 16.55 14.40 14.45
CA PRO A 207 17.75 14.17 13.66
C PRO A 207 18.79 13.35 14.44
N ASN A 208 18.81 13.44 15.77
CA ASN A 208 19.67 12.66 16.65
C ASN A 208 19.19 11.23 16.84
N ASP A 209 18.01 10.85 16.35
CA ASP A 209 17.67 9.42 16.28
C ASP A 209 18.58 8.69 15.32
N TYR A 210 19.28 9.39 14.42
CA TYR A 210 20.06 8.81 13.34
C TYR A 210 21.47 9.44 13.28
N ASN A 211 22.51 8.64 13.03
CA ASN A 211 23.82 9.20 12.69
C ASN A 211 23.80 9.78 11.27
N ALA A 212 24.90 10.45 10.88
CA ALA A 212 25.08 11.00 9.53
C ALA A 212 24.94 9.96 8.39
N ASN A 213 24.99 8.67 8.71
CA ASN A 213 24.79 7.55 7.78
C ASN A 213 23.36 6.95 7.87
N GLY A 214 22.47 7.62 8.59
CA GLY A 214 21.08 7.25 8.86
C GLY A 214 20.89 5.94 9.63
N VAL A 215 21.87 5.56 10.45
CA VAL A 215 21.76 4.44 11.38
C VAL A 215 21.22 4.96 12.71
N PRO A 216 20.25 4.29 13.35
CA PRO A 216 19.72 4.76 14.61
C PRO A 216 20.80 4.95 15.69
N ASN A 217 20.92 6.13 16.29
CA ASN A 217 21.93 6.46 17.31
C ASN A 217 21.67 5.76 18.65
N SER A 218 20.41 5.42 18.97
CA SER A 218 20.04 4.63 20.13
C SER A 218 18.82 3.75 19.86
N ASN A 219 18.79 2.55 20.45
CA ASN A 219 17.65 1.63 20.36
C ASN A 219 16.45 2.09 21.21
N GLU A 220 16.55 3.15 22.00
CA GLU A 220 15.54 3.51 23.00
C GLU A 220 14.22 3.96 22.37
N ARG A 221 14.24 4.93 21.45
CA ARG A 221 13.03 5.39 20.76
C ARG A 221 12.37 4.26 19.96
N LEU A 222 13.18 3.44 19.29
CA LEU A 222 12.68 2.26 18.57
C LEU A 222 12.01 1.26 19.53
N ASN A 223 12.58 1.05 20.72
CA ASN A 223 12.00 0.21 21.76
C ASN A 223 10.70 0.80 22.32
N GLN A 224 10.64 2.11 22.53
CA GLN A 224 9.42 2.82 22.94
C GLN A 224 8.31 2.69 21.89
N LEU A 225 8.63 2.92 20.61
CA LEU A 225 7.70 2.72 19.49
C LEU A 225 7.24 1.27 19.40
N LYS A 226 8.16 0.31 19.53
CA LYS A 226 7.83 -1.11 19.56
C LYS A 226 6.91 -1.45 20.72
N ALA A 227 7.13 -0.89 21.91
CA ALA A 227 6.27 -1.07 23.07
C ALA A 227 4.86 -0.50 22.81
N LYS A 228 4.74 0.70 22.22
CA LYS A 228 3.45 1.29 21.82
C LYS A 228 2.70 0.41 20.80
N VAL A 229 3.37 -0.01 19.72
CA VAL A 229 2.81 -0.89 18.68
C VAL A 229 2.35 -2.23 19.28
N ASN A 230 3.13 -2.82 20.18
CA ASN A 230 2.77 -4.06 20.86
C ASN A 230 1.59 -3.85 21.82
N SER A 231 1.56 -2.74 22.56
CA SER A 231 0.46 -2.43 23.47
C SER A 231 -0.88 -2.30 22.73
N PHE A 232 -0.86 -1.66 21.55
CA PHE A 232 -2.05 -1.56 20.70
C PHE A 232 -2.49 -2.92 20.15
N GLN A 233 -1.54 -3.78 19.76
CA GLN A 233 -1.83 -5.15 19.29
C GLN A 233 -2.49 -6.01 20.39
N LEU A 234 -2.04 -5.87 21.64
CA LEU A 234 -2.56 -6.65 22.77
C LEU A 234 -3.89 -6.10 23.31
N ASN A 235 -4.22 -4.83 23.05
CA ASN A 235 -5.46 -4.22 23.54
C ASN A 235 -6.70 -4.91 22.95
N GLU A 236 -7.42 -5.69 23.76
CA GLU A 236 -8.63 -6.41 23.36
C GLU A 236 -9.80 -5.48 23.01
N HIS A 237 -9.86 -4.32 23.66
CA HIS A 237 -10.92 -3.33 23.46
C HIS A 237 -10.76 -2.54 22.16
N ALA A 238 -9.52 -2.38 21.68
CA ALA A 238 -9.24 -1.54 20.53
C ALA A 238 -9.84 -2.06 19.21
N VAL A 239 -9.97 -3.36 18.95
CA VAL A 239 -10.33 -3.80 17.57
C VAL A 239 -11.40 -4.90 17.49
N ILE A 240 -11.63 -5.66 18.57
CA ILE A 240 -12.43 -6.89 18.49
C ILE A 240 -13.94 -6.63 18.49
N LYS A 241 -14.40 -5.55 19.16
CA LYS A 241 -15.84 -5.29 19.38
C LYS A 241 -16.48 -4.25 18.45
N ASN A 242 -15.70 -3.39 17.79
CA ASN A 242 -16.26 -2.31 16.97
C ASN A 242 -15.52 -2.18 15.63
N VAL A 243 -16.22 -2.52 14.54
CA VAL A 243 -15.71 -2.35 13.15
C VAL A 243 -15.39 -0.89 12.81
N ASN A 244 -15.90 0.07 13.60
CA ASN A 244 -15.65 1.50 13.43
C ASN A 244 -14.50 2.03 14.31
N TYR A 245 -13.90 1.24 15.20
CA TYR A 245 -12.79 1.75 16.00
C TYR A 245 -11.54 1.95 15.12
N TYR A 246 -10.92 3.11 15.28
CA TYR A 246 -9.59 3.44 14.79
C TYR A 246 -8.90 4.44 15.74
N SER A 247 -7.57 4.45 15.73
CA SER A 247 -6.71 5.40 16.45
C SER A 247 -5.68 5.98 15.47
N ILE A 248 -5.73 7.29 15.26
CA ILE A 248 -4.79 7.97 14.36
C ILE A 248 -3.37 7.90 14.93
N ASP A 249 -3.20 8.13 16.23
CA ASP A 249 -1.89 8.09 16.89
C ASP A 249 -1.23 6.72 16.75
N SER A 250 -1.99 5.66 17.00
CA SER A 250 -1.48 4.28 16.87
C SER A 250 -1.17 3.92 15.41
N ALA A 251 -1.92 4.47 14.45
CA ALA A 251 -1.61 4.32 13.03
C ALA A 251 -0.30 5.03 12.65
N VAL A 252 -0.05 6.22 13.19
CA VAL A 252 1.20 6.98 12.99
C VAL A 252 2.37 6.23 13.62
N ASP A 253 2.26 5.83 14.89
CA ASP A 253 3.30 5.06 15.60
C ASP A 253 3.67 3.79 14.82
N TYR A 254 2.68 3.05 14.32
CA TYR A 254 2.94 1.85 13.53
C TYR A 254 3.60 2.17 12.19
N LEU A 255 3.10 3.15 11.43
CA LEU A 255 3.68 3.54 10.15
C LEU A 255 5.14 3.97 10.31
N VAL A 256 5.42 4.79 11.33
CA VAL A 256 6.77 5.23 11.66
C VAL A 256 7.64 4.02 12.01
N TYR A 257 7.21 3.18 12.96
CA TYR A 257 7.95 1.97 13.36
C TYR A 257 8.33 1.09 12.15
N ARG A 258 7.42 0.90 11.19
CA ARG A 258 7.67 0.11 9.97
C ARG A 258 8.70 0.75 9.02
N ASN A 259 8.78 2.08 8.96
CA ASN A 259 9.70 2.80 8.08
C ASN A 259 11.06 3.06 8.75
N ILE A 260 11.11 3.25 10.07
CA ILE A 260 12.37 3.37 10.83
C ILE A 260 13.19 2.08 10.74
N ARG A 261 12.55 0.90 10.85
CA ARG A 261 13.24 -0.40 10.88
C ARG A 261 13.97 -0.76 9.58
N ARG A 262 13.64 -0.14 8.44
CA ARG A 262 14.08 -0.62 7.12
C ARG A 262 15.17 0.21 6.44
N ASN A 263 15.42 1.46 6.82
CA ASN A 263 16.21 2.36 5.97
C ASN A 263 17.32 3.12 6.71
N LYS A 264 18.51 3.15 6.09
CA LYS A 264 19.61 4.11 6.33
C LYS A 264 19.26 5.56 5.95
N THR A 265 18.02 5.82 5.55
CA THR A 265 17.50 7.12 5.08
C THR A 265 16.06 7.36 5.57
N GLY A 266 15.67 6.71 6.69
CA GLY A 266 14.29 6.49 7.16
C GLY A 266 13.29 7.64 6.99
N LYS A 267 13.70 8.89 7.21
CA LYS A 267 12.85 10.08 7.05
C LYS A 267 12.45 10.33 5.59
N LYS A 268 13.39 10.24 4.65
CA LYS A 268 13.15 10.54 3.22
C LYS A 268 12.13 9.56 2.63
N THR A 269 12.36 8.26 2.78
CA THR A 269 11.44 7.24 2.24
C THR A 269 10.06 7.27 2.92
N PHE A 270 9.98 7.60 4.20
CA PHE A 270 8.70 7.80 4.88
C PHE A 270 7.92 8.94 4.23
N CYS A 271 8.56 10.11 4.09
CA CYS A 271 7.94 11.29 3.52
C CYS A 271 7.52 11.09 2.05
N GLU A 272 8.35 10.42 1.25
CA GLU A 272 8.04 10.06 -0.15
C GLU A 272 6.81 9.14 -0.27
N ARG A 273 6.51 8.34 0.75
CA ARG A 273 5.36 7.43 0.78
C ARG A 273 4.07 8.09 1.26
N LEU A 274 4.12 9.20 2.00
CA LEU A 274 2.92 9.86 2.52
C LEU A 274 1.89 10.27 1.45
N PRO A 275 2.28 10.75 0.26
CA PRO A 275 1.33 11.02 -0.82
C PRO A 275 0.47 9.80 -1.22
N LEU A 276 0.95 8.56 -1.00
CA LEU A 276 0.18 7.34 -1.29
C LEU A 276 -1.07 7.20 -0.42
N ILE A 277 -1.11 7.83 0.76
CA ILE A 277 -2.28 7.85 1.65
C ILE A 277 -3.55 8.21 0.88
N PHE A 278 -3.46 9.21 0.00
CA PHE A 278 -4.62 9.69 -0.76
C PHE A 278 -5.02 8.76 -1.91
N ARG A 279 -4.05 8.13 -2.60
CA ARG A 279 -4.35 7.13 -3.64
C ARG A 279 -5.03 5.91 -3.05
N ILE A 280 -4.48 5.40 -1.96
CA ILE A 280 -5.01 4.24 -1.25
C ILE A 280 -6.40 4.56 -0.70
N SER A 281 -6.55 5.69 -0.01
CA SER A 281 -7.84 6.14 0.53
C SER A 281 -8.90 6.29 -0.55
N LYS A 282 -8.56 6.91 -1.70
CA LYS A 282 -9.46 7.02 -2.84
C LYS A 282 -9.90 5.64 -3.33
N LYS A 283 -8.96 4.73 -3.60
CA LYS A 283 -9.27 3.37 -4.08
C LYS A 283 -10.19 2.61 -3.11
N LEU A 284 -9.89 2.65 -1.81
CA LEU A 284 -10.69 1.99 -0.78
C LEU A 284 -12.12 2.53 -0.69
N ASN A 285 -12.28 3.85 -0.79
CA ASN A 285 -13.59 4.49 -0.74
C ASN A 285 -14.39 4.27 -2.03
N SER A 286 -13.74 4.28 -3.20
CA SER A 286 -14.40 4.05 -4.49
C SER A 286 -15.04 2.67 -4.61
N CYS A 287 -14.52 1.67 -3.90
CA CYS A 287 -15.07 0.31 -3.89
C CYS A 287 -15.77 -0.08 -2.58
N ASN A 288 -15.98 0.89 -1.67
CA ASN A 288 -16.58 0.67 -0.35
C ASN A 288 -15.95 -0.52 0.41
N ALA A 289 -14.62 -0.58 0.41
CA ALA A 289 -13.86 -1.68 1.02
C ALA A 289 -14.16 -1.81 2.52
N LYS A 290 -14.33 -3.05 2.99
CA LYS A 290 -14.58 -3.38 4.40
C LYS A 290 -13.34 -4.04 5.00
N PHE A 291 -12.83 -3.46 6.09
CA PHE A 291 -11.69 -4.00 6.85
C PHE A 291 -12.13 -4.71 8.12
N LEU A 292 -11.88 -6.02 8.15
CA LEU A 292 -12.16 -6.91 9.27
C LEU A 292 -10.88 -7.22 10.05
N CYS A 293 -11.04 -7.62 11.31
CA CYS A 293 -9.97 -8.10 12.16
C CYS A 293 -10.45 -9.37 12.86
N LYS A 294 -10.42 -10.46 12.11
CA LYS A 294 -10.92 -11.78 12.51
C LYS A 294 -9.91 -12.84 12.10
N ASP A 295 -10.09 -14.04 12.64
CA ASP A 295 -9.33 -15.20 12.18
C ASP A 295 -9.60 -15.44 10.68
N GLY A 296 -8.53 -15.63 9.91
CA GLY A 296 -8.63 -15.76 8.46
C GLY A 296 -9.42 -16.99 8.02
N ILE A 297 -9.38 -18.09 8.78
CA ILE A 297 -10.14 -19.31 8.48
C ILE A 297 -11.64 -19.07 8.71
N GLU A 298 -12.01 -18.32 9.75
CA GLU A 298 -13.40 -17.86 9.94
C GLU A 298 -13.88 -17.01 8.76
N ILE A 299 -13.02 -16.13 8.22
CA ILE A 299 -13.34 -15.34 7.03
C ILE A 299 -13.56 -16.23 5.80
N ILE A 300 -12.69 -17.22 5.56
CA ILE A 300 -12.86 -18.15 4.43
C ILE A 300 -14.20 -18.89 4.54
N LYS A 301 -14.53 -19.41 5.73
CA LYS A 301 -15.80 -20.10 5.99
C LYS A 301 -16.99 -19.16 5.75
N LYS A 302 -16.93 -17.94 6.27
CA LYS A 302 -18.00 -16.94 6.17
C LYS A 302 -18.34 -16.56 4.73
N TYR A 303 -17.33 -16.47 3.86
CA TYR A 303 -17.50 -16.07 2.46
C TYR A 303 -17.54 -17.25 1.49
N ASN A 304 -17.80 -18.48 1.97
CA ASN A 304 -17.99 -19.66 1.13
C ASN A 304 -19.30 -19.61 0.32
N ASN A 305 -19.25 -18.97 -0.85
CA ASN A 305 -20.35 -18.90 -1.80
C ASN A 305 -19.84 -18.75 -3.24
N ALA A 306 -20.67 -19.11 -4.23
CA ALA A 306 -20.29 -19.13 -5.63
C ALA A 306 -19.92 -17.76 -6.23
N GLY A 307 -20.37 -16.66 -5.62
CA GLY A 307 -20.06 -15.30 -6.07
C GLY A 307 -18.75 -14.73 -5.52
N ALA A 308 -18.07 -15.45 -4.61
CA ALA A 308 -16.87 -14.97 -3.94
C ALA A 308 -15.57 -15.45 -4.62
N PHE A 309 -14.66 -14.51 -4.83
CA PHE A 309 -13.26 -14.73 -5.16
C PHE A 309 -12.38 -14.49 -3.94
N ILE A 310 -11.71 -15.53 -3.45
CA ILE A 310 -10.83 -15.47 -2.28
C ILE A 310 -9.36 -15.51 -2.71
N VAL A 311 -8.55 -14.63 -2.11
CA VAL A 311 -7.09 -14.63 -2.27
C VAL A 311 -6.45 -14.85 -0.91
N ILE A 312 -5.74 -15.96 -0.77
CA ILE A 312 -5.17 -16.42 0.48
C ILE A 312 -3.66 -16.25 0.40
N ASP A 313 -3.12 -15.43 1.30
CA ASP A 313 -1.68 -15.24 1.48
C ASP A 313 -1.33 -15.43 2.96
N SER A 314 -1.55 -16.65 3.44
CA SER A 314 -1.33 -16.98 4.86
C SER A 314 0.18 -17.10 5.15
N PRO A 315 0.60 -16.90 6.41
CA PRO A 315 1.98 -17.18 6.78
C PRO A 315 2.40 -18.60 6.40
N TYR A 316 3.51 -18.72 5.66
CA TYR A 316 3.96 -20.02 5.16
C TYR A 316 4.50 -20.91 6.29
N ILE A 317 4.37 -22.23 6.12
CA ILE A 317 4.90 -23.22 7.06
C ILE A 317 6.40 -22.95 7.29
N ASN A 318 6.82 -22.84 8.56
CA ASN A 318 8.20 -22.52 8.97
C ASN A 318 8.72 -21.13 8.55
N SER A 319 7.85 -20.16 8.21
CA SER A 319 8.29 -18.82 7.76
C SER A 319 8.59 -17.78 8.81
N GLU A 320 8.03 -17.92 10.01
CA GLU A 320 8.13 -16.85 10.97
C GLU A 320 8.55 -17.40 12.33
N GLN A 321 9.80 -17.15 12.74
CA GLN A 321 10.26 -17.38 14.12
C GLN A 321 9.39 -16.62 15.14
N TYR A 322 8.71 -15.54 14.73
CA TYR A 322 7.82 -14.74 15.56
C TYR A 322 6.49 -15.46 15.87
N TYR A 323 6.00 -16.30 14.95
CA TYR A 323 4.74 -17.03 15.12
C TYR A 323 4.95 -18.53 15.34
N SER A 324 6.13 -19.09 15.05
CA SER A 324 6.44 -20.50 15.28
C SER A 324 6.42 -20.91 16.76
N LYS A 325 6.41 -19.94 17.68
CA LYS A 325 6.21 -20.17 19.12
C LYS A 325 4.75 -20.10 19.56
N ILE A 326 3.86 -19.66 18.67
CA ILE A 326 2.47 -19.28 18.97
C ILE A 326 1.46 -20.13 18.19
N ASP A 327 1.81 -20.60 16.98
CA ASP A 327 0.85 -21.29 16.11
C ASP A 327 1.50 -22.47 15.35
N ASP A 328 0.78 -23.60 15.33
CA ASP A 328 1.13 -24.75 14.50
C ASP A 328 0.67 -24.48 13.06
N PHE A 329 1.55 -23.88 12.28
CA PHE A 329 1.26 -23.54 10.90
C PHE A 329 0.92 -24.77 10.05
N LYS A 330 1.47 -25.95 10.33
CA LYS A 330 1.11 -27.15 9.57
C LYS A 330 -0.38 -27.48 9.78
N ASN A 331 -0.85 -27.44 11.03
CA ASN A 331 -2.27 -27.65 11.34
C ASN A 331 -3.15 -26.55 10.75
N ARG A 332 -2.73 -25.28 10.83
CA ARG A 332 -3.47 -24.16 10.20
C ARG A 332 -3.64 -24.34 8.70
N HIS A 333 -2.59 -24.75 7.99
CA HIS A 333 -2.65 -25.04 6.55
C HIS A 333 -3.54 -26.25 6.25
N SER A 334 -3.52 -27.29 7.10
CA SER A 334 -4.46 -28.42 7.01
C SER A 334 -5.92 -27.98 7.19
N GLU A 335 -6.20 -27.08 8.13
CA GLU A 335 -7.53 -26.52 8.34
C GLU A 335 -8.00 -25.66 7.16
N ILE A 336 -7.11 -24.82 6.61
CA ILE A 336 -7.39 -24.06 5.38
C ILE A 336 -7.77 -25.02 4.25
N ALA A 337 -6.97 -26.07 4.02
CA ALA A 337 -7.26 -27.06 2.98
C ALA A 337 -8.63 -27.72 3.17
N LYS A 338 -8.97 -28.15 4.39
CA LYS A 338 -10.29 -28.74 4.72
C LYS A 338 -11.45 -27.79 4.40
N VAL A 339 -11.28 -26.50 4.66
CA VAL A 339 -12.30 -25.49 4.32
C VAL A 339 -12.37 -25.29 2.80
N LEU A 340 -11.23 -25.28 2.12
CA LEU A 340 -11.15 -25.09 0.67
C LEU A 340 -11.74 -26.26 -0.14
N TYR A 341 -11.69 -27.49 0.38
CA TYR A 341 -12.36 -28.64 -0.25
C TYR A 341 -13.87 -28.46 -0.42
N GLN A 342 -14.48 -27.63 0.42
CA GLN A 342 -15.93 -27.38 0.42
C GLN A 342 -16.25 -25.98 -0.13
N TYR A 343 -15.25 -25.27 -0.67
CA TYR A 343 -15.40 -23.90 -1.11
C TYR A 343 -16.12 -23.84 -2.45
N LYS A 344 -17.25 -23.13 -2.49
CA LYS A 344 -18.15 -23.02 -3.64
C LYS A 344 -17.74 -21.93 -4.62
N GLY A 345 -16.98 -20.94 -4.15
CA GLY A 345 -16.45 -19.86 -4.96
C GLY A 345 -15.13 -20.24 -5.61
N ASN A 346 -14.39 -19.24 -6.08
CA ASN A 346 -13.06 -19.46 -6.64
C ASN A 346 -11.99 -18.91 -5.71
N PHE A 347 -10.82 -19.56 -5.70
CA PHE A 347 -9.73 -19.11 -4.86
C PHE A 347 -8.36 -19.17 -5.53
N VAL A 348 -7.48 -18.30 -5.05
CA VAL A 348 -6.03 -18.34 -5.29
C VAL A 348 -5.36 -18.43 -3.93
N TYR A 349 -4.54 -19.46 -3.72
CA TYR A 349 -3.79 -19.66 -2.49
C TYR A 349 -2.29 -19.62 -2.75
N PHE A 350 -1.64 -18.57 -2.25
CA PHE A 350 -0.18 -18.43 -2.27
C PHE A 350 0.47 -19.26 -1.16
N ASN A 351 1.53 -19.96 -1.54
CA ASN A 351 2.39 -20.73 -0.65
C ASN A 351 3.80 -20.83 -1.23
N ARG A 352 4.62 -21.74 -0.70
CA ARG A 352 5.96 -22.01 -1.21
C ARG A 352 6.36 -23.48 -1.04
N LYS A 353 7.33 -23.90 -1.85
CA LYS A 353 7.97 -25.22 -1.76
C LYS A 353 9.27 -25.22 -0.96
N THR A 354 9.82 -24.04 -0.74
CA THR A 354 11.18 -23.87 -0.21
C THR A 354 11.14 -23.28 1.20
N TYR A 355 12.09 -23.65 2.07
CA TYR A 355 12.23 -22.97 3.36
C TYR A 355 12.58 -21.48 3.17
N PRO A 356 12.22 -20.60 4.12
CA PRO A 356 12.66 -19.21 4.06
C PRO A 356 14.18 -19.15 4.13
N LEU A 357 14.76 -18.23 3.36
CA LEU A 357 16.18 -17.89 3.42
C LEU A 357 16.70 -17.69 4.85
N ALA A 358 15.93 -17.01 5.71
CA ALA A 358 16.31 -16.76 7.11
C ALA A 358 16.49 -18.05 7.95
N VAL A 359 15.82 -19.14 7.60
CA VAL A 359 15.96 -20.45 8.27
C VAL A 359 17.10 -21.26 7.64
N LYS A 360 17.29 -21.18 6.31
CA LYS A 360 18.44 -21.81 5.63
C LYS A 360 19.77 -21.34 6.20
N ILE A 361 19.91 -20.02 6.39
CA ILE A 361 21.13 -19.38 6.94
C ILE A 361 21.38 -19.81 8.39
N ASN A 362 20.38 -19.75 9.27
CA ASN A 362 20.54 -20.05 10.70
C ASN A 362 20.77 -21.53 11.02
N ARG A 363 20.41 -22.45 10.13
CA ARG A 363 20.58 -23.89 10.36
C ARG A 363 21.76 -24.50 9.57
N GLY A 364 22.49 -23.71 8.78
CA GLY A 364 23.51 -24.25 7.87
C GLY A 364 22.93 -25.19 6.80
N VAL A 365 21.64 -25.07 6.54
CA VAL A 365 20.88 -25.99 5.69
C VAL A 365 20.84 -25.41 4.28
N LYS A 366 21.83 -25.78 3.45
CA LYS A 366 21.87 -25.34 2.05
C LYS A 366 20.76 -25.99 1.20
N ASP A 367 20.35 -27.22 1.52
CA ASP A 367 19.63 -28.06 0.54
C ASP A 367 18.38 -28.80 1.05
N LYS A 368 17.78 -28.47 2.21
CA LYS A 368 16.57 -29.19 2.62
C LYS A 368 15.31 -28.66 1.92
N ILE A 369 14.74 -29.56 1.14
CA ILE A 369 13.31 -29.67 0.78
C ILE A 369 12.44 -29.59 2.04
N GLN A 370 11.28 -28.92 1.97
CA GLN A 370 10.32 -28.88 3.08
C GLN A 370 9.75 -30.28 3.33
N GLU A 371 9.96 -30.86 4.52
CA GLU A 371 9.61 -32.26 4.84
C GLU A 371 8.08 -32.57 4.82
N SER A 372 7.25 -31.53 4.76
CA SER A 372 5.83 -31.64 4.43
C SER A 372 5.44 -30.47 3.56
N TYR A 373 4.88 -30.76 2.40
CA TYR A 373 4.50 -29.77 1.41
C TYR A 373 3.06 -29.35 1.63
N ILE A 374 2.76 -28.08 1.33
CA ILE A 374 1.37 -27.63 1.25
C ILE A 374 0.56 -28.53 0.31
N GLU A 375 1.23 -29.02 -0.72
CA GLU A 375 0.72 -29.88 -1.77
C GLU A 375 0.21 -31.23 -1.28
N ASP A 376 0.78 -31.76 -0.20
CA ASP A 376 0.30 -32.99 0.43
C ASP A 376 -1.17 -32.83 0.89
N PHE A 377 -1.61 -31.60 1.13
CA PHE A 377 -3.00 -31.30 1.47
C PHE A 377 -3.89 -31.08 0.25
N PHE A 378 -3.39 -31.01 -0.98
CA PHE A 378 -4.22 -30.76 -2.17
C PHE A 378 -4.08 -31.85 -3.26
N PHE A 379 -3.17 -32.79 -3.06
CA PHE A 379 -2.94 -33.94 -3.94
C PHE A 379 -4.20 -34.79 -4.19
N ASP A 380 -4.47 -35.10 -5.47
CA ASP A 380 -5.60 -35.91 -5.94
C ASP A 380 -6.98 -35.41 -5.46
N ARG A 381 -7.13 -34.07 -5.40
CA ARG A 381 -8.38 -33.41 -5.00
C ARG A 381 -8.99 -32.51 -6.08
N GLY A 382 -8.49 -32.59 -7.32
CA GLY A 382 -9.01 -31.81 -8.45
C GLY A 382 -8.66 -30.32 -8.38
N PHE A 383 -7.58 -29.96 -7.69
CA PHE A 383 -7.02 -28.61 -7.70
C PHE A 383 -5.93 -28.47 -8.78
N TYR A 384 -5.52 -27.24 -9.03
CA TYR A 384 -4.43 -26.91 -9.94
C TYR A 384 -3.32 -26.21 -9.17
N SER A 385 -2.08 -26.44 -9.56
CA SER A 385 -0.90 -25.75 -8.99
C SER A 385 -0.05 -25.09 -10.06
N TYR A 386 0.53 -23.96 -9.72
CA TYR A 386 1.57 -23.30 -10.51
C TYR A 386 2.77 -22.97 -9.63
N ASP A 387 3.93 -23.49 -10.03
CA ASP A 387 5.21 -23.16 -9.40
C ASP A 387 5.88 -22.00 -10.11
N HIS A 388 6.29 -21.02 -9.32
CA HIS A 388 7.02 -19.86 -9.79
C HIS A 388 8.37 -19.77 -9.09
N SER A 389 9.45 -19.99 -9.85
CA SER A 389 10.81 -19.82 -9.34
C SER A 389 11.16 -18.34 -9.34
N ILE A 390 11.27 -17.74 -8.16
CA ILE A 390 11.71 -16.35 -7.98
C ILE A 390 13.24 -16.26 -8.13
N ASN A 391 13.94 -17.28 -7.64
CA ASN A 391 15.38 -17.46 -7.80
C ASN A 391 15.76 -18.92 -7.48
N GLU A 392 17.04 -19.25 -7.64
CA GLU A 392 17.61 -20.59 -7.37
C GLU A 392 17.27 -21.17 -5.98
N GLN A 393 16.90 -20.33 -5.00
CA GLN A 393 16.66 -20.74 -3.63
C GLN A 393 15.19 -20.65 -3.20
N VAL A 394 14.33 -19.99 -3.99
CA VAL A 394 12.95 -19.68 -3.63
C VAL A 394 11.99 -19.97 -4.77
N THR A 395 11.10 -20.92 -4.52
CA THR A 395 9.95 -21.25 -5.37
C THR A 395 8.66 -21.02 -4.60
N GLU A 396 7.82 -20.12 -5.12
CA GLU A 396 6.43 -19.98 -4.68
C GLU A 396 5.55 -21.00 -5.39
N CYS A 397 4.54 -21.50 -4.69
CA CYS A 397 3.54 -22.43 -5.20
C CYS A 397 2.18 -21.75 -5.06
N ILE A 398 1.40 -21.75 -6.13
CA ILE A 398 0.07 -21.13 -6.18
C ILE A 398 -0.95 -22.22 -6.46
N ILE A 399 -1.96 -22.34 -5.60
CA ILE A 399 -3.01 -23.36 -5.71
C ILE A 399 -4.34 -22.71 -6.04
N THR A 400 -5.07 -23.27 -6.99
CA THR A 400 -6.40 -22.79 -7.44
C THR A 400 -7.38 -23.96 -7.59
N ASN A 401 -8.68 -23.67 -7.55
CA ASN A 401 -9.75 -24.61 -7.93
C ASN A 401 -10.28 -24.42 -9.35
N PHE A 402 -9.53 -23.66 -10.16
CA PHE A 402 -9.83 -23.40 -11.56
C PHE A 402 -8.52 -23.38 -12.36
N GLU A 403 -8.62 -23.73 -13.63
CA GLU A 403 -7.47 -23.73 -14.54
C GLU A 403 -7.04 -22.31 -14.89
N THR A 404 -5.73 -22.06 -14.83
CA THR A 404 -5.15 -20.71 -15.08
C THR A 404 -4.42 -20.62 -16.42
N GLY A 405 -4.39 -21.72 -17.19
CA GLY A 405 -3.56 -21.88 -18.39
C GLY A 405 -2.04 -21.82 -18.12
N MET A 406 -1.64 -21.71 -16.85
CA MET A 406 -0.25 -21.79 -16.36
C MET A 406 -0.06 -22.94 -15.38
N SER A 407 -1.16 -23.44 -14.82
CA SER A 407 -1.20 -24.43 -13.76
C SER A 407 -1.40 -25.84 -14.31
N THR A 408 -0.75 -26.82 -13.72
CA THR A 408 -1.00 -28.24 -13.98
C THR A 408 -2.02 -28.79 -12.98
N PRO A 409 -2.88 -29.74 -13.38
CA PRO A 409 -3.69 -30.49 -12.42
C PRO A 409 -2.82 -31.14 -11.36
N TYR A 410 -3.32 -31.18 -10.12
CA TYR A 410 -2.72 -31.93 -9.03
C TYR A 410 -3.20 -33.40 -9.15
N GLU A 411 -2.52 -34.17 -9.99
CA GLU A 411 -2.70 -35.63 -10.14
C GLU A 411 -1.88 -36.42 -9.11
#